data_AF-H3NPG8-F1
#
_entry.id   AF-H3NPG8-F1
#
_cell.length_a   1.000
_cell.length_b   1.000
_cell.length_c   1.000
_cell.angle_alpha   90.00
_cell.angle_beta   90.00
_cell.angle_gamma   90.00
#
_symmetry.space_group_name_H-M   'P 1'
#
loop_
_entity.id
_entity.type
_entity.pdbx_description
1 polymer ?
#
loop_
_entity_poly.entity_id
_entity_poly.type
_entity_poly.pdbx_seq_one_letter_code
_entity_poly.pdbx_strand_id
1 'polypeptide(L)'
;MELKEPLNFDKQINRLKEHKLRIDDPDYAKSILKEINYYRFTGYALEFRKNKCDSNFIDNTNFNMIYDIYRFDEDLRLLLLEYLLKIEIYYRTQIS
;
A
#
# COMPACT_ATOMS: atom_id res chain seq x y z
N MET A 1 14.13 -24.07 10.55
CA MET A 1 12.99 -23.22 10.18
C MET A 1 13.06 -23.02 8.68
N GLU A 2 12.17 -23.65 7.91
CA GLU A 2 12.07 -23.38 6.48
C GLU A 2 11.61 -21.94 6.29
N LEU A 3 12.48 -21.11 5.73
CA LEU A 3 12.12 -19.76 5.32
C LEU A 3 11.07 -19.89 4.21
N LYS A 4 9.85 -19.38 4.43
CA LYS A 4 8.84 -19.29 3.38
C LYS A 4 9.45 -18.57 2.20
N GLU A 5 9.48 -19.21 1.03
CA GLU A 5 9.99 -18.56 -0.17
C GLU A 5 9.21 -17.28 -0.43
N PRO A 6 9.90 -16.17 -0.76
CA PRO A 6 9.22 -14.94 -1.13
C PRO A 6 8.30 -15.23 -2.32
N LEU A 7 7.01 -14.92 -2.15
CA LEU A 7 6.07 -15.05 -3.25
C LEU A 7 6.53 -14.15 -4.39
N ASN A 8 6.80 -14.74 -5.56
CA ASN A 8 6.98 -13.97 -6.79
C ASN A 8 5.75 -13.09 -7.04
N PHE A 9 5.93 -11.96 -7.73
CA PHE A 9 4.85 -11.00 -7.98
C PHE A 9 3.63 -11.63 -8.67
N ASP A 10 3.83 -12.63 -9.53
CA ASP A 10 2.71 -13.40 -10.11
C ASP A 10 1.90 -14.15 -9.04
N LYS A 11 2.59 -14.77 -8.07
CA LYS A 11 1.95 -15.44 -6.94
C LYS A 11 1.24 -14.43 -6.02
N GLN A 12 1.79 -13.21 -5.88
CA GLN A 12 1.14 -12.13 -5.12
C GLN A 12 -0.17 -11.68 -5.77
N ILE A 13 -0.18 -11.46 -7.08
CA ILE A 13 -1.38 -11.12 -7.84
C ILE A 13 -2.43 -12.22 -7.74
N ASN A 14 -2.03 -13.48 -7.90
CA ASN A 14 -2.95 -14.61 -7.77
C ASN A 14 -3.56 -14.69 -6.37
N ARG A 15 -2.76 -14.47 -5.32
CA ARG A 15 -3.27 -14.43 -3.95
C ARG A 15 -4.30 -13.32 -3.72
N LEU A 16 -4.09 -12.14 -4.31
CA LEU A 16 -5.07 -11.05 -4.22
C LEU A 16 -6.38 -11.44 -4.93
N LYS A 17 -6.30 -12.09 -6.10
CA LYS A 17 -7.47 -12.61 -6.81
C LYS A 17 -8.20 -13.72 -6.04
N GLU A 18 -7.47 -14.64 -5.41
CA GLU A 18 -8.02 -15.69 -4.53
C GLU A 18 -8.84 -15.09 -3.39
N HIS A 19 -8.38 -13.96 -2.85
CA HIS A 19 -9.08 -13.20 -1.83
C HIS A 19 -10.21 -12.28 -2.36
N LYS A 20 -10.63 -12.48 -3.61
CA LYS A 20 -11.70 -11.72 -4.29
C LYS A 20 -11.38 -10.25 -4.60
N LEU A 21 -10.10 -9.87 -4.64
CA LEU A 21 -9.74 -8.55 -5.15
C LEU A 21 -9.91 -8.51 -6.66
N ARG A 22 -10.65 -7.51 -7.15
CA ARG A 22 -10.76 -7.25 -8.58
C ARG A 22 -9.49 -6.56 -9.06
N ILE A 23 -8.84 -7.18 -10.04
CA ILE A 23 -7.65 -6.66 -10.71
C ILE A 23 -7.94 -6.62 -12.20
N ASP A 24 -8.20 -5.43 -12.73
CA ASP A 24 -8.54 -5.24 -14.15
C ASP A 24 -7.32 -5.44 -15.06
N ASP A 25 -6.15 -4.94 -14.66
CA ASP A 25 -4.87 -5.10 -15.36
C ASP A 25 -3.83 -5.76 -14.42
N PRO A 26 -3.58 -7.07 -14.57
CA PRO A 26 -2.60 -7.79 -13.76
C PRO A 26 -1.16 -7.31 -13.94
N ASP A 27 -0.77 -6.87 -15.14
CA ASP A 27 0.60 -6.43 -15.43
C ASP A 27 0.86 -5.06 -14.81
N TYR A 28 -0.12 -4.16 -14.87
CA TYR A 28 -0.08 -2.89 -14.14
C TYR A 28 -0.04 -3.10 -12.63
N ALA A 29 -0.91 -3.94 -12.08
CA ALA A 29 -0.87 -4.25 -10.65
C ALA A 29 0.48 -4.84 -10.24
N LYS A 30 1.10 -5.67 -11.08
CA LYS A 30 2.43 -6.22 -10.87
C LYS A 30 3.51 -5.14 -10.86
N SER A 31 3.46 -4.14 -11.75
CA SER A 31 4.41 -3.03 -11.73
C SER A 31 4.27 -2.19 -10.46
N ILE A 32 3.04 -1.93 -10.01
CA ILE A 32 2.80 -1.23 -8.74
C ILE A 32 3.36 -2.02 -7.55
N LEU A 33 3.10 -3.33 -7.46
CA LEU A 33 3.62 -4.15 -6.37
C LEU A 33 5.16 -4.22 -6.33
N LYS A 34 5.82 -4.08 -7.49
CA LYS A 34 7.29 -3.94 -7.56
C LYS A 34 7.78 -2.61 -7.00
N GLU A 35 7.04 -1.54 -7.23
CA GLU A 35 7.39 -0.20 -6.77
C GLU A 35 7.18 -0.03 -5.26
N ILE A 36 6.00 -0.37 -4.76
CA ILE A 36 5.60 -0.04 -3.38
C ILE A 36 5.75 -1.21 -2.40
N ASN A 37 6.02 -2.43 -2.88
CA ASN A 37 6.00 -3.68 -2.12
C ASN A 37 4.60 -4.18 -1.71
N TYR A 38 4.40 -5.50 -1.82
CA TYR A 38 3.16 -6.20 -1.44
C TYR A 38 2.67 -5.88 -0.03
N TYR A 39 3.56 -5.89 0.96
CA TYR A 39 3.15 -5.71 2.36
C TYR A 39 2.65 -4.28 2.61
N ARG A 40 3.29 -3.28 1.98
CA ARG A 40 2.83 -1.89 2.04
C ARG A 40 1.45 -1.77 1.44
N PHE A 41 1.23 -2.30 0.22
CA PHE A 41 -0.10 -2.34 -0.40
C PHE A 41 -1.16 -2.99 0.50
N THR A 42 -0.86 -4.18 1.05
CA THR A 42 -1.81 -4.89 1.90
C THR A 42 -2.15 -4.19 3.21
N GLY A 43 -1.30 -3.26 3.67
CA GLY A 43 -1.59 -2.40 4.82
C GLY A 43 -2.80 -1.49 4.57
N TYR A 44 -2.86 -0.86 3.40
CA TYR A 44 -4.00 -0.04 2.97
C TYR A 44 -5.21 -0.89 2.59
N ALA A 45 -4.98 -2.14 2.18
CA ALA A 45 -6.05 -3.08 1.83
C ALA A 45 -6.84 -3.60 3.06
N LEU A 46 -6.39 -3.35 4.30
CA LEU A 46 -7.01 -3.88 5.52
C LEU A 46 -8.45 -3.39 5.71
N GLU A 47 -8.73 -2.14 5.35
CA GLU A 47 -10.07 -1.53 5.50
C GLU A 47 -11.10 -2.13 4.54
N PHE A 48 -10.62 -2.75 3.45
CA PHE A 48 -11.46 -3.39 2.43
C PHE A 48 -11.74 -4.86 2.72
N ARG A 49 -11.33 -5.38 3.87
CA ARG A 49 -11.61 -6.77 4.24
C ARG A 49 -13.05 -6.90 4.73
N LYS A 50 -13.72 -7.96 4.30
CA LYS A 50 -15.11 -8.26 4.69
C LYS A 50 -15.26 -8.52 6.18
N ASN A 51 -14.25 -9.17 6.80
CA ASN A 51 -14.19 -9.43 8.23
C ASN A 51 -12.75 -9.27 8.71
N LYS A 52 -12.56 -8.82 9.96
CA LYS A 52 -11.21 -8.67 10.56
C LYS A 52 -10.43 -9.99 10.63
N CYS A 53 -11.14 -11.12 10.71
CA CYS A 53 -10.54 -12.45 10.78
C CYS A 53 -10.38 -13.14 9.41
N ASP A 54 -11.00 -12.59 8.36
CA ASP A 54 -10.95 -13.17 7.02
C ASP A 54 -9.97 -12.38 6.14
N SER A 55 -9.39 -13.06 5.15
CA SER A 55 -8.53 -12.42 4.15
C SER A 55 -9.31 -11.96 2.93
N ASN A 56 -10.60 -12.30 2.82
CA ASN A 56 -11.44 -11.90 1.70
C ASN A 56 -11.77 -10.41 1.72
N PHE A 57 -11.65 -9.79 0.55
CA PHE A 57 -12.05 -8.41 0.31
C PHE A 57 -13.57 -8.29 0.15
N ILE A 58 -14.10 -7.08 0.36
CA ILE A 58 -15.48 -6.73 0.06
C ILE A 58 -15.71 -6.93 -1.45
N ASP A 59 -16.87 -7.46 -1.84
CA ASP A 59 -17.18 -7.72 -3.25
C ASP A 59 -17.07 -6.42 -4.07
N ASN A 60 -16.50 -6.51 -5.28
CA ASN A 60 -16.14 -5.39 -6.16
C ASN A 60 -15.03 -4.44 -5.67
N THR A 61 -14.29 -4.77 -4.61
CA THR A 61 -13.08 -4.01 -4.25
C THR A 61 -12.07 -4.08 -5.40
N ASN A 62 -11.67 -2.92 -5.92
CA ASN A 62 -10.70 -2.80 -6.99
C ASN A 62 -9.29 -2.54 -6.43
N PHE A 63 -8.28 -3.17 -7.01
CA PHE A 63 -6.87 -2.88 -6.74
C PHE A 63 -6.56 -1.38 -6.81
N ASN A 64 -7.05 -0.68 -7.83
CA ASN A 64 -6.79 0.75 -8.02
C ASN A 64 -7.35 1.59 -6.88
N MET A 65 -8.51 1.22 -6.32
CA MET A 65 -9.09 1.93 -5.18
C MET A 65 -8.19 1.91 -3.94
N ILE A 66 -7.54 0.76 -3.68
CA ILE A 66 -6.58 0.64 -2.57
C ILE A 66 -5.31 1.42 -2.89
N TYR A 67 -4.85 1.36 -4.14
CA TYR A 67 -3.67 2.09 -4.58
C TYR A 67 -3.86 3.62 -4.53
N ASP A 68 -5.04 4.12 -4.85
CA ASP A 68 -5.36 5.55 -4.77
C ASP A 68 -5.26 6.08 -3.33
N ILE A 69 -5.66 5.28 -2.34
CA ILE A 69 -5.49 5.62 -0.92
C ILE A 69 -4.00 5.69 -0.55
N TYR A 70 -3.21 4.72 -1.02
CA TYR A 70 -1.76 4.76 -0.85
C TYR A 70 -1.16 6.04 -1.43
N ARG A 71 -1.55 6.40 -2.66
CA ARG A 71 -1.07 7.59 -3.36
C ARG A 71 -1.43 8.87 -2.62
N PHE A 72 -2.67 8.98 -2.15
CA PHE A 72 -3.09 10.11 -1.34
C PHE A 72 -2.26 10.25 -0.05
N ASP A 73 -2.00 9.15 0.67
CA ASP A 73 -1.17 9.16 1.88
C ASP A 73 0.31 9.51 1.58
N GLU A 74 0.84 9.03 0.45
CA GLU A 74 2.16 9.42 -0.04
C GLU A 74 2.26 10.93 -0.29
N ASP A 75 1.31 11.50 -1.04
CA ASP A 75 1.26 12.93 -1.32
C ASP A 75 1.12 13.76 -0.04
N LEU A 76 0.27 13.32 0.90
CA LEU A 76 0.08 13.97 2.19
C LEU A 76 1.35 13.95 3.03
N ARG A 77 2.07 12.82 3.09
CA ARG A 77 3.34 12.72 3.82
C ARG A 77 4.41 13.64 3.24
N LEU A 78 4.49 13.74 1.92
CA LEU A 78 5.44 14.64 1.25
C LEU A 78 5.12 16.11 1.57
N LEU A 79 3.84 16.49 1.52
CA LEU A 79 3.39 17.83 1.88
C LEU A 79 3.75 18.17 3.34
N LEU A 80 3.45 17.27 4.28
CA LEU A 80 3.77 17.47 5.69
C LEU A 80 5.29 17.57 5.91
N LEU A 81 6.07 16.71 5.24
CA LEU A 81 7.53 16.74 5.34
C LEU A 81 8.10 18.09 4.89
N GLU A 82 7.58 18.66 3.80
CA GLU A 82 8.02 19.98 3.31
C GLU A 82 7.89 21.06 4.39
N TYR A 83 6.74 21.13 5.07
CA TYR A 83 6.52 22.13 6.12
C TYR A 83 7.29 21.81 7.41
N LEU A 84 7.41 20.53 7.77
CA LEU A 84 8.20 20.11 8.93
C LEU A 84 9.67 20.49 8.78
N LEU A 85 10.25 20.38 7.58
CA LEU A 85 11.62 20.81 7.30
C LEU A 85 11.79 22.33 7.49
N LYS A 86 10.82 23.15 7.06
CA LYS A 86 10.85 24.61 7.29
C LYS A 86 10.79 24.95 8.79
N ILE A 87 9.92 24.25 9.53
CA ILE A 87 9.76 24.40 10.97
C ILE A 87 11.03 24.00 11.72
N GLU A 88 11.65 22.88 11.34
CA GLU A 88 12.89 22.40 11.95
C GLU A 88 14.02 23.42 11.82
N ILE A 89 14.24 23.96 10.62
CA ILE A 89 15.26 24.99 10.37
C ILE A 89 14.98 26.22 11.23
N TYR A 90 13.72 26.67 11.28
CA TYR A 90 13.33 27.81 12.10
C TYR A 90 13.69 27.59 13.58
N TYR A 91 13.29 26.47 14.18
CA TYR A 91 13.58 26.19 15.59
C TYR A 91 15.08 26.06 15.89
N ARG A 92 15.87 25.52 14.96
CA ARG A 92 17.33 25.43 15.12
C ARG A 92 17.97 26.82 15.32
N THR A 93 17.44 27.86 14.67
CA THR A 93 17.91 29.24 14.85
C THR A 93 17.53 29.88 16.19
N GLN A 94 16.49 29.37 16.86
CA GLN A 94 15.96 29.96 18.11
C GLN A 94 16.57 29.35 19.37
N ILE A 95 17.07 28.11 19.29
CA ILE A 95 17.62 27.36 20.43
C ILE A 95 19.16 27.44 20.48
N SER A 96 19.79 27.94 19.41
CA SER A 96 21.24 28.23 19.38
C SER A 96 21.59 29.52 20.11
#